data_AF-A0A3D0JMI6-F1
#
_entry.id   AF-A0A3D0JMI6-F1
#
_cell.length_a   1.000
_cell.length_b   1.000
_cell.length_c   1.000
_cell.angle_alpha   90.00
_cell.angle_beta   90.00
_cell.angle_gamma   90.00
#
_symmetry.space_group_name_H-M   'P 1'
#
loop_
_entity.id
_entity.type
_entity.pdbx_description
1 polymer ?
#
loop_
_entity_poly.entity_id
_entity_poly.type
_entity_poly.pdbx_seq_one_letter_code
_entity_poly.pdbx_strand_id
1 'polypeptide(L)'
;MPFWLELLICACLILGSLFALVGAIGLYRLPDFFTRLHGPTKATTLGVGGTLIASMLFFAHHTGSLSLHELLITLFLFLTAPVSAHILSKAAMQKKLELFERTRGQPWDDDH
;
A
#
# COMPACT_ATOMS: atom_id res chain seq x y z
N MET A 1 9.99 20.75 19.34
CA MET A 1 10.04 19.34 18.92
C MET A 1 11.40 18.78 19.32
N PRO A 2 11.47 17.65 20.04
CA PRO A 2 12.75 17.03 20.36
C PRO A 2 13.40 16.49 19.08
N PHE A 3 14.70 16.71 18.91
CA PHE A 3 15.49 16.32 17.73
C PHE A 3 15.34 14.83 17.34
N TRP A 4 15.21 13.94 18.33
CA TRP A 4 14.98 12.51 18.11
C TRP A 4 13.67 12.20 17.36
N LEU A 5 12.64 13.05 17.53
CA LEU A 5 11.33 12.86 16.92
C LEU A 5 11.34 13.29 15.45
N GLU A 6 12.07 14.36 15.12
CA GLU A 6 12.35 14.76 13.74
C GLU A 6 13.13 13.68 13.00
N LEU A 7 14.15 13.10 13.64
CA LEU A 7 14.91 11.98 13.06
C LEU A 7 14.01 10.78 12.74
N LEU A 8 13.10 10.43 13.65
CA LEU A 8 12.18 9.31 13.47
C LEU A 8 11.17 9.58 12.34
N ILE A 9 10.62 10.79 12.25
CA ILE A 9 9.73 11.19 11.16
C ILE A 9 10.46 11.12 9.82
N CYS A 10 11.66 11.71 9.71
CA CYS A 10 12.46 11.66 8.49
C CYS A 10 12.77 10.21 8.08
N ALA A 11 13.15 9.35 9.03
CA ALA A 11 13.38 7.94 8.76
C ALA A 11 12.12 7.23 8.24
N CYS A 12 10.96 7.46 8.85
CA CYS A 12 9.68 6.92 8.39
C CYS A 12 9.31 7.40 6.98
N LEU A 13 9.53 8.68 6.65
CA LEU A 13 9.27 9.23 5.32
C LEU A 13 10.20 8.64 4.25
N ILE A 14 11.49 8.53 4.55
CA ILE A 14 12.47 7.93 3.64
C ILE A 14 12.15 6.45 3.41
N LEU A 15 11.87 5.70 4.48
CA LEU A 15 11.46 4.29 4.35
C LEU A 15 10.16 4.18 3.55
N GLY A 16 9.15 5.00 3.85
CA GLY A 16 7.87 4.97 3.16
C GLY A 16 7.99 5.27 1.66
N SER A 17 8.83 6.24 1.28
CA SER A 17 9.13 6.54 -0.13
C SER A 17 9.92 5.43 -0.82
N LEU A 18 10.88 4.80 -0.15
CA LEU A 18 11.58 3.62 -0.65
C LEU A 18 10.62 2.46 -0.93
N PHE A 19 9.69 2.17 0.00
CA PHE A 19 8.67 1.14 -0.21
C PHE A 19 7.74 1.49 -1.38
N ALA A 20 7.33 2.75 -1.52
CA ALA A 20 6.54 3.21 -2.67
C ALA A 20 7.29 3.01 -4.00
N LEU A 21 8.59 3.33 -4.03
CA LEU A 21 9.45 3.12 -5.21
C LEU A 21 9.58 1.63 -5.55
N VAL A 22 9.86 0.78 -4.55
CA VAL A 22 9.92 -0.68 -4.73
C VAL A 22 8.58 -1.24 -5.21
N GLY A 23 7.46 -0.71 -4.71
CA GLY A 23 6.11 -1.04 -5.19
C GLY A 23 5.90 -0.70 -6.66
N ALA A 24 6.32 0.49 -7.07
CA ALA A 24 6.24 0.94 -8.47
C ALA A 24 7.13 0.08 -9.39
N ILE A 25 8.35 -0.24 -8.96
CA ILE A 25 9.25 -1.14 -9.69
C ILE A 25 8.65 -2.55 -9.78
N GLY A 26 8.07 -3.06 -8.69
CA GLY A 26 7.37 -4.35 -8.67
C GLY A 26 6.20 -4.38 -9.65
N LEU A 27 5.42 -3.29 -9.71
CA LEU A 27 4.33 -3.15 -10.68
C LEU A 27 4.81 -3.14 -12.14
N TYR A 28 6.00 -2.59 -12.41
CA TYR A 28 6.58 -2.56 -13.76
C TYR A 28 7.25 -3.88 -14.16
N ARG A 29 7.93 -4.55 -13.21
CA ARG A 29 8.83 -5.68 -13.49
C ARG A 29 8.16 -7.05 -13.37
N LEU A 30 7.05 -7.17 -12.65
CA LEU A 30 6.40 -8.47 -12.44
C LEU A 30 5.61 -8.91 -13.69
N PRO A 31 5.67 -10.20 -14.06
CA PRO A 31 5.20 -10.70 -15.35
C PRO A 31 3.68 -10.90 -15.43
N ASP A 32 2.99 -11.06 -14.28
CA ASP A 32 1.59 -11.44 -14.21
C ASP A 32 0.78 -10.38 -13.46
N PHE A 33 -0.45 -10.09 -13.88
CA PHE A 33 -1.34 -9.11 -13.24
C PHE A 33 -1.51 -9.33 -11.74
N PHE A 34 -1.70 -10.57 -11.29
CA PHE A 34 -1.90 -10.86 -9.87
C PHE A 34 -0.60 -10.68 -9.06
N THR A 35 0.54 -11.05 -9.63
CA THR A 35 1.85 -10.77 -9.01
C THR A 35 2.15 -9.27 -8.98
N ARG A 36 1.81 -8.56 -10.05
CA ARG A 36 1.86 -7.10 -10.15
C ARG A 36 0.95 -6.40 -9.15
N LEU A 37 -0.15 -7.01 -8.71
CA LEU A 37 -1.06 -6.46 -7.70
C LEU A 37 -0.51 -6.61 -6.26
N HIS A 38 0.31 -7.64 -6.01
CA HIS A 38 0.99 -7.83 -4.73
C HIS A 38 2.03 -6.74 -4.42
N GLY A 39 2.74 -6.24 -5.44
CA GLY A 39 3.76 -5.19 -5.29
C GLY A 39 3.20 -3.88 -4.70
N PRO A 40 2.22 -3.24 -5.36
CA PRO A 40 1.54 -2.05 -4.87
C PRO A 40 0.88 -2.25 -3.51
N THR A 41 0.27 -3.41 -3.25
CA THR A 41 -0.41 -3.69 -1.97
C THR A 41 0.57 -3.75 -0.80
N LYS A 42 1.73 -4.41 -0.97
CA LYS A 42 2.78 -4.42 0.07
C LYS A 42 3.39 -3.03 0.28
N ALA A 43 3.58 -2.28 -0.81
CA ALA A 43 4.14 -0.93 -0.78
C ALA A 43 3.21 0.09 -0.12
N THR A 44 1.90 0.02 -0.36
CA THR A 44 0.94 0.94 0.28
C THR A 44 0.78 0.63 1.77
N THR A 45 0.71 -0.65 2.16
CA THR A 45 0.52 -1.01 3.58
C THR A 45 1.69 -0.56 4.45
N LEU A 46 2.94 -0.75 3.98
CA LEU A 46 4.15 -0.33 4.72
C LEU A 46 4.49 1.13 4.50
N GLY A 47 4.32 1.64 3.28
CA GLY A 47 4.64 3.02 2.92
C GLY A 47 3.66 4.01 3.53
N VAL A 48 2.37 3.90 3.18
CA VAL A 48 1.30 4.78 3.69
C VAL A 48 1.07 4.55 5.19
N GLY A 49 1.20 3.31 5.67
CA GLY A 49 1.15 2.99 7.10
C GLY A 49 2.29 3.66 7.89
N GLY A 50 3.50 3.71 7.33
CA GLY A 50 4.64 4.42 7.94
C GLY A 50 4.43 5.93 8.00
N THR A 51 3.93 6.53 6.91
CA THR A 51 3.57 7.96 6.89
C THR A 51 2.43 8.30 7.85
N LEU A 52 1.45 7.40 8.01
CA LEU A 52 0.37 7.50 8.99
C LEU A 52 0.88 7.67 10.41
N ILE A 53 1.74 6.74 10.83
CA ILE A 53 2.29 6.69 12.17
C ILE A 53 3.17 7.93 12.41
N ALA A 54 3.97 8.33 11.42
CA ALA A 54 4.78 9.54 11.49
C ALA A 54 3.92 10.82 11.61
N SER A 55 2.84 10.94 10.83
CA SER A 55 1.91 12.09 10.90
C SER A 55 1.20 12.15 12.25
N MET A 56 0.71 11.00 12.74
CA MET A 56 0.10 10.90 14.08
C MET A 56 1.06 11.34 15.18
N LEU A 57 2.32 10.88 15.14
CA LEU A 57 3.33 11.25 16.13
C LEU A 57 3.70 12.75 16.07
N PHE A 58 3.81 13.31 14.86
CA PHE A 58 4.08 14.74 14.67
C PHE A 58 2.93 15.60 15.22
N PHE A 59 1.68 15.28 14.88
CA PHE A 59 0.52 16.05 15.32
C PHE A 59 0.21 15.90 16.81
N ALA A 60 0.41 14.70 17.36
CA ALA A 60 0.29 14.47 18.80
C ALA A 60 1.20 15.40 19.61
N HIS A 61 2.37 15.75 19.08
CA HIS A 61 3.31 16.64 19.75
C HIS A 61 3.11 18.12 19.38
N HIS A 62 2.68 18.48 18.15
CA HIS A 62 2.63 19.89 17.73
C HIS A 62 1.35 20.63 18.14
N THR A 63 0.20 19.94 18.11
CA THR A 63 -1.10 20.65 18.12
C THR A 63 -1.98 20.26 19.31
N GLY A 64 -1.66 19.19 20.04
CA GLY A 64 -2.48 18.68 21.16
C GLY A 64 -3.89 18.23 20.76
N SER A 65 -4.26 18.35 19.48
CA SER A 65 -5.48 17.86 18.86
C SER A 65 -5.16 17.17 17.55
N LEU A 66 -5.69 15.96 17.36
CA LEU A 66 -5.66 15.28 16.07
C LEU A 66 -6.52 16.08 15.10
N SER A 67 -5.92 16.65 14.05
CA SER A 67 -6.68 17.29 12.99
C SER A 67 -7.52 16.23 12.28
N LEU A 68 -8.84 16.27 12.46
CA LEU A 68 -9.77 15.28 11.90
C LEU A 68 -9.58 15.11 10.38
N HIS A 69 -9.15 16.16 9.69
CA HIS A 69 -8.85 16.12 8.25
C HIS A 69 -7.72 15.15 7.91
N GLU A 70 -6.61 15.16 8.65
CA GLU A 70 -5.48 14.26 8.37
C GLU A 70 -5.85 12.81 8.65
N LEU A 71 -6.53 12.56 9.77
CA LEU A 71 -7.06 11.24 10.10
C LEU A 71 -7.95 10.73 8.96
N LEU A 72 -8.87 11.58 8.47
CA LEU A 72 -9.84 11.22 7.45
C LEU A 72 -9.17 10.95 6.09
N ILE A 73 -8.25 11.82 5.65
CA ILE A 73 -7.48 11.62 4.41
C ILE A 73 -6.76 10.28 4.45
N THR A 74 -6.14 9.98 5.59
CA THR A 74 -5.27 8.83 5.67
C THR A 74 -6.04 7.52 5.87
N LEU A 75 -7.13 7.57 6.64
CA LEU A 75 -8.10 6.49 6.71
C LEU A 75 -8.69 6.19 5.32
N PHE A 76 -9.05 7.23 4.57
CA PHE A 76 -9.61 7.10 3.23
C PHE A 76 -8.62 6.47 2.24
N LEU A 77 -7.37 6.93 2.21
CA LEU A 77 -6.29 6.33 1.42
C LEU A 77 -6.06 4.87 1.80
N PHE A 78 -6.00 4.58 3.10
CA PHE A 78 -5.78 3.22 3.61
C PHE A 78 -6.93 2.27 3.29
N LEU A 79 -8.19 2.74 3.30
CA LEU A 79 -9.35 1.94 2.90
C LEU A 79 -9.45 1.77 1.39
N THR A 80 -9.11 2.81 0.63
CA THR A 80 -9.23 2.80 -0.84
C THR A 80 -8.25 1.79 -1.44
N ALA A 81 -7.02 1.70 -0.93
CA ALA A 81 -6.01 0.77 -1.43
C ALA A 81 -6.46 -0.72 -1.46
N PRO A 82 -6.90 -1.35 -0.36
CA PRO A 82 -7.36 -2.75 -0.34
C PRO A 82 -8.69 -2.93 -1.08
N VAL A 83 -9.61 -1.97 -1.01
CA VAL A 83 -10.89 -2.05 -1.74
C VAL A 83 -10.66 -2.02 -3.26
N SER A 84 -9.81 -1.11 -3.75
CA SER A 84 -9.42 -1.07 -5.15
C SER A 84 -8.70 -2.35 -5.57
N ALA A 85 -7.78 -2.87 -4.75
CA ALA A 85 -7.11 -4.14 -5.05
C ALA A 85 -8.10 -5.31 -5.15
N HIS A 86 -9.09 -5.39 -4.25
CA HIS A 86 -10.09 -6.44 -4.27
C HIS A 86 -10.98 -6.38 -5.53
N ILE A 87 -11.50 -5.20 -5.87
CA ILE A 87 -12.32 -5.00 -7.08
C ILE A 87 -11.51 -5.33 -8.33
N LEU A 88 -10.25 -4.87 -8.38
CA LEU A 88 -9.36 -5.09 -9.51
C LEU A 88 -9.02 -6.58 -9.69
N SER A 89 -8.80 -7.32 -8.59
CA SER A 89 -8.63 -8.78 -8.60
C SER A 89 -9.88 -9.49 -9.12
N LYS A 90 -11.08 -9.11 -8.64
CA LYS A 90 -12.34 -9.71 -9.09
C LYS A 90 -12.60 -9.45 -10.59
N ALA A 91 -12.33 -8.24 -11.06
CA ALA A 91 -12.44 -7.89 -12.47
C ALA A 91 -11.46 -8.69 -13.35
N ALA A 92 -10.22 -8.88 -12.89
CA ALA A 92 -9.21 -9.68 -13.57
C ALA A 92 -9.60 -11.16 -13.68
N MET A 93 -10.16 -11.73 -12.60
CA MET A 93 -10.69 -13.10 -12.61
C MET A 93 -11.85 -13.25 -13.60
N GLN A 94 -12.79 -12.30 -13.61
CA GLN A 94 -13.92 -12.32 -14.54
C GLN A 94 -13.48 -12.16 -16.01
N LYS A 95 -12.41 -11.40 -16.25
CA LYS A 95 -11.77 -11.24 -17.57
C LYS A 95 -10.89 -12.42 -17.98
N LYS A 96 -10.67 -13.41 -17.09
CA LYS A 96 -9.77 -14.56 -17.30
C LYS A 96 -8.41 -14.11 -17.87
N LEU A 97 -7.81 -13.08 -17.26
CA LEU A 97 -6.51 -12.59 -17.70
C LEU A 97 -5.49 -13.73 -17.71
N GLU A 98 -4.73 -13.83 -18.80
CA GLU A 98 -3.71 -14.87 -18.93
C GLU A 98 -2.69 -14.73 -17.81
N LEU A 99 -2.53 -15.82 -17.07
CA LEU A 99 -1.49 -15.97 -16.06
C LEU A 99 -0.19 -16.34 -16.77
N PHE A 100 0.93 -15.93 -16.20
CA PHE A 100 2.23 -16.36 -16.71
C PHE A 100 2.34 -17.90 -16.59
N GLU A 101 2.90 -18.60 -17.58
CA GLU A 101 2.91 -20.09 -17.66
C GLU A 101 3.46 -20.82 -16.41
N ARG A 102 4.21 -20.11 -15.55
CA ARG A 102 4.76 -20.62 -14.30
C ARG A 102 3.91 -20.34 -13.05
N THR A 103 2.84 -19.56 -13.15
CA THR A 103 1.92 -19.24 -12.05
C THR A 103 1.00 -20.45 -11.80
N ARG A 104 1.15 -21.12 -10.65
CA ARG A 104 0.33 -22.28 -10.25
C ARG A 104 -0.86 -21.86 -9.39
N GLY A 105 -2.03 -22.46 -9.61
CA GLY A 105 -3.26 -22.22 -8.86
C GLY A 105 -4.21 -21.26 -9.57
N GLN A 106 -4.84 -21.72 -10.66
CA GLN A 106 -5.86 -20.93 -11.35
C GLN A 106 -7.12 -20.91 -10.48
N PRO A 107 -7.63 -19.75 -10.05
CA PRO A 107 -8.79 -19.67 -9.17
C PRO A 107 -10.13 -19.97 -9.87
N TRP A 108 -10.10 -20.38 -11.13
CA TRP A 108 -11.27 -20.80 -11.92
C TRP A 108 -11.15 -22.23 -12.46
N ASP A 109 -10.01 -22.90 -12.27
CA ASP A 109 -9.90 -24.35 -12.45
C ASP A 109 -10.44 -25.02 -11.17
N ASP A 110 -11.70 -24.74 -10.86
CA ASP A 110 -12.49 -25.66 -10.05
C ASP A 110 -12.99 -26.73 -11.03
N ASP A 111 -12.12 -27.71 -11.33
CA ASP A 111 -12.52 -28.99 -11.91
C ASP A 111 -13.35 -29.75 -10.86
N HIS A 112 -14.64 -29.43 -10.82
CA HIS A 112 -15.73 -30.27 -10.31
C HIS A 112 -16.80 -30.42 -11.38
#